data_AF-A0AAN7WFS9-F1
#
_entry.id   AF-A0AAN7WFS9-F1
#
_cell.length_a   1.000
_cell.length_b   1.000
_cell.length_c   1.000
_cell.angle_alpha   90.00
_cell.angle_beta   90.00
_cell.angle_gamma   90.00
#
_symmetry.space_group_name_H-M   'P 1'
#
loop_
_entity.id
_entity.type
_entity.pdbx_description
1 polymer ?
#
loop_
_entity_poly.entity_id
_entity_poly.type
_entity_poly.pdbx_seq_one_letter_code
_entity_poly.pdbx_strand_id
1 'polypeptide(L)'
;MKPTSVRLATHYKPSIKFVGTRHPVIHKSTIEGKLKPHPCSPSGVLPGTTDCVPIQEFLKKQLPFVVKPYMAAVQQIKGPYSFVSRPLEPNEVDSVFKLPPEYQFKPIEMDECEVINGGGAL
;
A
#
# COMPACT_ATOMS: atom_id res chain seq x y z
N MET A 1 -8.18 15.54 22.38
CA MET A 1 -8.75 15.83 21.04
C MET A 1 -8.31 14.74 20.08
N LYS A 2 -9.25 14.03 19.43
CA LYS A 2 -8.91 12.99 18.45
C LYS A 2 -8.26 13.64 17.23
N PRO A 3 -7.11 13.17 16.73
CA PRO A 3 -6.50 13.73 15.54
C PRO A 3 -7.45 13.52 14.35
N THR A 4 -7.76 14.60 13.64
CA THR A 4 -8.53 14.53 12.39
C THR A 4 -7.71 13.83 11.32
N SER A 5 -8.38 13.23 10.32
CA SER A 5 -7.73 12.60 9.16
C SER A 5 -6.71 13.52 8.48
N VAL A 6 -6.99 14.84 8.46
CA VAL A 6 -6.08 15.90 8.00
C VAL A 6 -4.75 15.90 8.78
N ARG A 7 -4.80 15.75 10.10
CA ARG A 7 -3.61 15.79 10.99
C ARG A 7 -2.78 14.51 10.90
N LEU A 8 -3.42 13.37 10.58
CA LEU A 8 -2.71 12.11 10.27
C LEU A 8 -2.04 12.15 8.90
N ALA A 9 -2.71 12.70 7.88
CA ALA A 9 -2.15 12.87 6.54
C ALA A 9 -0.91 13.78 6.52
N THR A 10 -0.85 14.80 7.39
CA THR A 10 0.34 15.64 7.55
C THR A 10 1.50 14.93 8.25
N HIS A 11 1.22 13.92 9.08
CA HIS A 11 2.24 13.17 9.83
C HIS A 11 2.88 12.06 8.97
N TYR A 12 2.09 11.46 8.07
CA TYR A 12 2.59 10.59 7.01
C TYR A 12 3.02 11.45 5.82
N LYS A 13 4.21 12.05 5.91
CA LYS A 13 4.86 12.61 4.72
C LYS A 13 5.19 11.44 3.79
N PRO A 14 4.53 11.30 2.62
CA PRO A 14 4.86 10.21 1.71
C PRO A 14 6.35 10.32 1.32
N SER A 15 7.08 9.21 1.43
CA SER A 15 8.48 9.10 1.03
C SER A 15 8.67 9.04 -0.49
N ILE A 16 7.58 9.14 -1.26
CA ILE A 16 7.61 9.29 -2.71
C ILE A 16 8.32 10.61 -3.01
N LYS A 17 9.60 10.51 -3.41
CA LYS A 17 10.29 11.59 -4.09
C LYS A 17 9.63 11.75 -5.45
N PHE A 18 8.78 12.75 -5.60
CA PHE A 18 8.43 13.23 -6.94
C PHE A 18 9.72 13.75 -7.57
N VAL A 19 10.29 12.97 -8.50
CA VAL A 19 11.45 13.38 -9.26
C VAL A 19 10.94 14.37 -10.32
N GLY A 20 10.93 15.66 -9.99
CA GLY A 20 10.42 16.73 -10.87
C GLY A 20 9.92 17.98 -10.13
N THR A 21 9.72 19.07 -10.88
CA THR A 21 9.06 20.30 -10.38
C THR A 21 7.59 20.02 -10.03
N ARG A 22 6.92 20.94 -9.32
CA ARG A 22 5.47 20.85 -9.08
C ARG A 22 4.78 20.56 -10.41
N HIS A 23 4.08 19.43 -10.50
CA HIS A 23 3.28 19.13 -11.68
C HIS A 23 2.31 20.29 -11.91
N PRO A 24 2.22 20.82 -13.15
CA PRO A 24 1.30 21.90 -13.44
C PRO A 24 -0.10 21.43 -13.09
N VAL A 25 -0.84 22.26 -12.36
CA VAL A 25 -2.27 22.03 -12.13
C VAL A 25 -2.92 22.15 -13.50
N ILE A 26 -3.23 21.00 -14.10
CA ILE A 26 -3.78 20.98 -15.45
C ILE A 26 -5.22 21.47 -15.35
N HIS A 27 -5.47 22.69 -15.83
CA HIS A 27 -6.81 23.26 -15.87
C HIS A 27 -7.66 22.50 -16.89
N LYS A 28 -8.96 22.32 -16.59
CA LYS A 28 -9.91 21.58 -17.45
C LYS A 28 -9.83 22.00 -18.94
N SER A 29 -9.60 23.28 -19.21
CA SER A 29 -9.46 23.86 -20.55
C SER A 29 -8.21 23.41 -21.32
N THR A 30 -7.16 22.93 -20.64
CA THR A 30 -5.91 22.50 -21.29
C THR A 30 -5.96 21.03 -21.76
N ILE A 31 -7.05 20.32 -21.43
CA ILE A 31 -7.12 18.86 -21.49
C ILE A 31 -8.09 18.33 -22.55
N GLU A 32 -8.97 19.19 -23.06
CA GLU A 32 -9.96 18.83 -24.07
C GLU A 32 -9.28 18.16 -25.28
N GLY A 33 -9.54 16.86 -25.47
CA GLY A 33 -9.02 16.05 -26.57
C GLY A 33 -7.73 15.24 -26.33
N LYS A 34 -6.98 15.47 -25.23
CA LYS A 34 -5.71 14.75 -24.96
C LYS A 34 -5.81 13.64 -23.91
N LEU A 35 -6.76 13.70 -22.99
CA LEU A 35 -6.99 12.62 -22.03
C LEU A 35 -7.80 11.50 -22.66
N LYS A 36 -7.22 10.30 -22.67
CA LYS A 36 -7.95 9.07 -22.95
C LYS A 36 -8.23 8.36 -21.62
N PRO A 37 -9.42 7.78 -21.43
CA PRO A 37 -9.68 6.98 -20.25
C PRO A 37 -8.76 5.76 -20.24
N HIS A 38 -8.38 5.31 -19.05
CA HIS A 38 -7.68 4.05 -18.91
C HIS A 38 -8.56 2.90 -19.47
N PRO A 39 -8.00 1.90 -20.18
CA PRO A 39 -8.78 0.83 -20.80
C PRO A 39 -9.61 0.01 -19.80
N CYS A 40 -9.19 -0.04 -18.52
CA CYS A 40 -9.94 -0.71 -17.44
C CYS A 40 -10.97 0.21 -16.74
N SER A 41 -11.22 1.42 -17.23
CA SER A 41 -12.29 2.26 -16.70
C SER A 41 -13.63 1.75 -17.24
N PRO A 42 -14.51 1.17 -16.41
CA PRO A 42 -15.72 0.47 -16.88
C PRO A 42 -16.68 1.36 -17.67
N SER A 43 -16.65 2.66 -17.42
CA SER A 43 -17.49 3.66 -18.07
C SER A 43 -16.71 4.71 -18.85
N GLY A 44 -15.38 4.60 -18.93
CA GLY A 44 -14.53 5.55 -19.64
C GLY A 44 -14.58 6.98 -19.08
N VAL A 45 -15.04 7.16 -17.83
CA VAL A 45 -15.22 8.48 -17.22
C VAL A 45 -13.88 9.17 -17.06
N LEU A 46 -13.81 10.41 -17.55
CA LEU A 46 -12.63 11.26 -17.44
C LEU A 46 -12.66 12.09 -16.13
N PRO A 47 -11.51 12.38 -15.52
CA PRO A 47 -11.46 13.22 -14.34
C PRO A 47 -12.08 14.61 -14.59
N GLY A 48 -13.02 15.00 -13.73
CA GLY A 48 -13.61 16.34 -13.75
C GLY A 48 -14.78 16.55 -14.71
N THR A 49 -15.30 15.47 -15.32
CA THR A 49 -16.59 15.48 -16.03
C THR A 49 -17.75 15.56 -15.03
N THR A 50 -18.96 15.81 -15.53
CA THR A 50 -20.20 15.84 -14.73
C THR A 50 -20.53 14.52 -14.06
N ASP A 51 -20.03 13.41 -14.61
CA ASP A 51 -20.26 12.06 -14.09
C ASP A 51 -19.36 11.74 -12.88
N CYS A 52 -18.37 12.59 -12.60
CA CYS A 52 -17.53 12.48 -11.41
C CYS A 52 -18.24 13.09 -10.20
N VAL A 53 -18.35 12.32 -9.12
CA VAL A 53 -18.84 12.83 -7.83
C VAL A 53 -17.84 13.85 -7.27
N PRO A 54 -18.28 15.05 -6.86
CA PRO A 54 -17.38 16.04 -6.28
C PRO A 54 -16.83 15.54 -4.94
N ILE A 55 -15.55 15.84 -4.69
CA ILE A 55 -14.81 15.31 -3.53
C ILE A 55 -15.51 15.66 -2.20
N GLN A 56 -16.14 16.83 -2.11
CA GLN A 56 -16.85 17.26 -0.91
C GLN A 56 -18.07 16.37 -0.61
N GLU A 57 -18.80 15.93 -1.64
CA GLU A 57 -19.95 15.03 -1.45
C GLU A 57 -19.51 13.60 -1.12
N PHE A 58 -18.42 13.15 -1.73
CA PHE A 58 -17.84 11.85 -1.41
C PHE A 58 -17.37 11.78 0.04
N LEU A 59 -16.65 12.81 0.51
CA LEU A 59 -16.13 12.87 1.88
C LEU A 59 -17.22 13.00 2.95
N LYS A 60 -18.38 13.60 2.63
CA LYS A 60 -19.53 13.64 3.56
C LYS A 60 -20.06 12.26 3.93
N LYS A 61 -19.95 11.29 3.02
CA LYS A 61 -20.43 9.91 3.22
C LYS A 61 -19.42 9.04 3.96
N GLN A 62 -18.17 9.49 4.11
CA GLN A 62 -17.15 8.71 4.80
C GLN A 62 -17.33 8.84 6.32
N LEU A 63 -17.47 7.69 6.97
CA LEU A 63 -17.37 7.63 8.42
C LEU A 63 -15.96 8.08 8.85
N PRO A 64 -15.84 8.81 9.97
CA PRO A 64 -14.54 9.23 10.46
C PRO A 64 -13.68 8.00 10.73
N PHE A 65 -12.44 8.02 10.24
CA PHE A 65 -11.46 6.99 10.55
C PHE A 65 -11.22 6.95 12.07
N VAL A 66 -11.58 5.83 12.71
CA VAL A 66 -11.35 5.61 14.13
C VAL A 66 -10.26 4.57 14.29
N VAL A 67 -9.07 5.02 14.72
CA VAL A 67 -8.04 4.10 15.22
C VAL A 67 -8.54 3.51 16.53
N LYS A 68 -8.94 2.24 16.51
CA LYS A 68 -9.19 1.47 17.73
C LYS A 68 -7.90 0.73 18.06
N PRO A 69 -7.38 0.84 19.31
CA PRO A 69 -6.25 0.02 19.71
C PRO A 69 -6.64 -1.45 19.57
N TYR A 70 -5.78 -2.22 18.92
CA TYR A 70 -5.95 -3.66 18.85
C TYR A 70 -5.74 -4.24 20.25
N MET A 71 -6.84 -4.56 20.92
CA MET A 71 -6.83 -5.40 22.10
C MET A 71 -6.79 -6.83 21.56
N ALA A 72 -5.61 -7.46 21.59
CA ALA A 72 -5.52 -8.87 21.32
C ALA A 72 -6.42 -9.59 22.33
N ALA A 73 -7.59 -10.03 21.88
CA ALA A 73 -8.30 -11.05 22.63
C ALA A 73 -7.35 -12.24 22.67
N VAL A 74 -7.04 -12.73 23.88
CA VAL A 74 -6.34 -14.01 24.04
C VAL A 74 -7.29 -15.08 23.54
N GLN A 75 -7.34 -15.25 22.23
CA GLN A 75 -8.04 -16.35 21.60
C GLN A 75 -7.23 -17.59 21.97
N GLN A 76 -7.73 -18.35 22.94
CA GLN A 76 -7.31 -19.74 23.08
C GLN A 76 -7.70 -20.41 21.76
N ILE A 77 -6.71 -20.65 20.90
CA ILE A 77 -6.88 -21.37 19.65
C ILE A 77 -7.29 -22.79 20.03
N LYS A 78 -8.60 -23.05 20.12
CA LYS A 78 -9.16 -24.38 20.29
C LYS A 78 -9.24 -25.04 18.92
N GLY A 79 -8.09 -25.44 18.39
CA GLY A 79 -7.98 -26.35 17.25
C GLY A 79 -7.59 -27.76 17.73
N PRO A 80 -7.69 -28.78 16.87
CA PRO A 80 -7.22 -30.14 17.19
C PRO A 80 -5.69 -30.21 17.37
N TYR A 81 -4.96 -29.15 17.00
CA TYR A 81 -3.52 -29.07 17.13
C TYR A 81 -3.13 -28.25 18.36
N SER A 82 -2.42 -28.88 19.29
CA SER A 82 -1.75 -28.20 20.41
C SER A 82 -0.33 -27.84 20.00
N PHE A 83 0.05 -26.57 20.16
CA PHE A 83 1.46 -26.18 20.05
C PHE A 83 2.25 -26.88 21.17
N VAL A 84 3.28 -27.63 20.81
CA VAL A 84 4.22 -28.24 21.75
C VAL A 84 5.56 -27.52 21.60
N SER A 85 6.00 -26.84 22.66
CA SER A 85 7.35 -26.29 22.71
C SER A 85 8.33 -27.45 22.92
N ARG A 86 8.90 -27.95 21.82
CA ARG A 86 9.94 -28.98 21.84
C ARG A 86 11.27 -28.44 21.28
N PRO A 87 12.42 -29.03 21.65
CA PRO A 87 13.68 -28.76 20.99
C PRO A 87 13.64 -29.14 19.49
N LEU A 88 14.51 -28.51 18.72
CA LEU A 88 14.70 -28.82 17.30
C LEU A 88 15.31 -30.22 17.13
N GLU A 89 14.77 -30.98 16.18
CA GLU A 89 15.29 -32.28 15.77
C GLU A 89 16.49 -32.14 14.80
N PRO A 90 17.30 -33.18 14.60
CA PRO A 90 18.36 -33.14 13.60
C PRO A 90 17.78 -32.82 12.21
N ASN A 91 18.32 -31.79 11.55
CA ASN A 91 17.88 -31.19 10.29
C ASN A 91 16.73 -30.17 10.38
N GLU A 92 16.27 -29.81 11.57
CA GLU A 92 15.41 -28.63 11.75
C GLU A 92 16.26 -27.39 12.05
N VAL A 93 15.87 -26.25 11.49
CA VAL A 93 16.56 -24.97 11.69
C VAL A 93 15.66 -23.98 12.42
N ASP A 94 16.26 -23.18 13.29
CA ASP A 94 15.59 -22.12 14.04
C ASP A 94 15.29 -20.87 13.19
N SER A 95 15.93 -20.76 12.03
CA SER A 95 15.85 -19.58 11.17
C SER A 95 15.96 -19.98 9.70
N VAL A 96 15.20 -19.27 8.85
CA VAL A 96 15.20 -19.43 7.40
C VAL A 96 16.58 -19.18 6.79
N PHE A 97 17.41 -18.34 7.43
CA PHE A 97 18.79 -18.06 6.99
C PHE A 97 19.78 -19.19 7.26
N LYS A 98 19.37 -20.21 8.03
CA LYS A 98 20.20 -21.40 8.30
C LYS A 98 19.78 -22.62 7.48
N LEU A 99 18.78 -22.47 6.60
CA LEU A 99 18.43 -23.49 5.63
C LEU A 99 19.60 -23.75 4.68
N PRO A 100 19.66 -24.92 4.02
CA PRO A 100 20.59 -25.14 2.92
C PRO A 100 20.44 -24.04 1.85
N PRO A 101 21.52 -23.64 1.17
CA PRO A 101 21.53 -22.48 0.28
C PRO A 101 20.51 -22.56 -0.86
N GLU A 102 20.17 -23.78 -1.28
CA GLU A 102 19.13 -24.05 -2.30
C GLU A 102 17.71 -23.65 -1.86
N TYR A 103 17.46 -23.61 -0.55
CA TYR A 103 16.18 -23.24 0.06
C TYR A 103 16.24 -21.87 0.75
N GLN A 104 17.39 -21.20 0.75
CA GLN A 104 17.48 -19.83 1.24
C GLN A 104 16.86 -18.88 0.23
N PHE A 105 16.10 -17.91 0.73
CA PHE A 105 15.59 -16.84 -0.12
C PHE A 105 16.77 -16.03 -0.67
N LYS A 106 16.87 -15.94 -2.01
CA LYS A 106 17.89 -15.12 -2.65
C LYS A 106 17.64 -13.65 -2.30
N PRO A 107 18.59 -12.94 -1.65
CA PRO A 107 18.45 -11.51 -1.42
C PRO A 107 18.28 -10.78 -2.75
N ILE A 108 17.45 -9.72 -2.74
CA ILE A 108 17.27 -8.86 -3.91
C ILE A 108 18.62 -8.21 -4.23
N GLU A 109 19.06 -8.34 -5.49
CA GLU A 109 20.31 -7.71 -5.93
C GLU A 109 20.16 -6.18 -5.97
N MET A 110 21.27 -5.44 -5.87
CA MET A 110 21.20 -3.98 -5.86
C MET A 110 20.60 -3.44 -7.17
N ASP A 111 20.94 -4.07 -8.29
CA ASP A 111 20.42 -3.73 -9.61
C ASP A 111 18.89 -3.98 -9.68
N GLU A 112 18.41 -5.08 -9.10
CA GLU A 112 16.97 -5.35 -8.97
C GLU A 112 16.29 -4.31 -8.07
N CYS A 113 16.93 -3.89 -6.99
CA CYS A 113 16.43 -2.82 -6.13
C CYS A 113 16.31 -1.50 -6.90
N GLU A 114 17.29 -1.16 -7.74
CA GLU A 114 17.26 0.05 -8.56
C GLU A 114 16.14 0.00 -9.61
N VAL A 115 15.95 -1.14 -10.27
CA VAL A 115 14.84 -1.34 -11.23
C VAL A 115 13.47 -1.22 -10.55
N ILE A 116 13.29 -1.83 -9.38
CA ILE A 116 12.05 -1.75 -8.61
C ILE A 116 11.79 -0.31 -8.16
N ASN A 117 12.80 0.38 -7.64
CA ASN A 117 12.69 1.77 -7.18
C ASN A 117 12.49 2.76 -8.34
N GLY A 118 13.01 2.45 -9.53
CA GLY A 118 12.80 3.19 -10.77
C GLY A 118 11.42 2.96 -11.42
N GLY A 119 10.58 2.10 -10.84
CA GLY A 119 9.26 1.78 -11.38
C GLY A 119 9.30 0.93 -12.65
N GLY A 120 10.35 0.12 -12.84
CA GLY A 120 10.50 -0.76 -14.00
C GLY A 120 10.87 -0.05 -15.31
N ALA A 121 11.25 1.23 -15.26
CA ALA A 121 11.82 1.94 -16.40
C ALA A 121 13.33 1.72 -16.43
N LEU A 122 13.80 0.82 -17.30
CA LEU A 122 15.18 0.74 -17.76
C LEU A 122 15.39 1.61 -19.00
#